data_AF-A0A2M7N1B4-F1
#
_entry.id   AF-A0A2M7N1B4-F1
#
_cell.length_a   1.000
_cell.length_b   1.000
_cell.length_c   1.000
_cell.angle_alpha   90.00
_cell.angle_beta   90.00
_cell.angle_gamma   90.00
#
_symmetry.space_group_name_H-M   'P 1'
#
loop_
_entity.id
_entity.type
_entity.pdbx_description
1 polymer ?
#
loop_
_entity_poly.entity_id
_entity_poly.type
_entity_poly.pdbx_seq_one_letter_code
_entity_poly.pdbx_strand_id
1 'polypeptide(L)'
;GSVIEGTNKAFLDMVGFIKNNNMSDIANYDSVNKMLDIENFADYFIVETYIINVDWLGSYTNNIKYWRTNNPAGKWRYMLWDTDLSLGRSNVAGADTANMLNQAINPPTGNPHSIMLKSLLNNIEFKNYFVDRYCDLLNTIYRPYKFKKKA
;
A
#
# COMPACT_ATOMS: atom_id res chain seq x y z
N GLY A 1 -2.09 13.81 3.03
CA GLY A 1 -2.52 14.33 1.72
C GLY A 1 -3.66 15.31 1.90
N SER A 2 -3.78 16.29 1.01
CA SER A 2 -4.92 17.20 0.95
C SER A 2 -6.17 16.44 0.49
N VAL A 3 -7.33 16.84 1.01
CA VAL A 3 -8.63 16.33 0.55
C VAL A 3 -8.91 16.92 -0.82
N ILE A 4 -9.23 16.07 -1.80
CA ILE A 4 -9.68 16.52 -3.13
C ILE A 4 -11.20 16.78 -3.09
N GLU A 5 -11.96 15.82 -2.58
CA GLU A 5 -13.42 15.91 -2.45
C GLU A 5 -13.89 15.30 -1.12
N GLY A 6 -14.94 15.88 -0.53
CA GLY A 6 -15.56 15.40 0.70
C GLY A 6 -14.71 15.61 1.97
N THR A 7 -14.46 14.53 2.72
CA THR A 7 -13.69 14.56 3.97
C THR A 7 -12.88 13.27 4.15
N ASN A 8 -11.70 13.39 4.78
CA ASN A 8 -10.86 12.25 5.14
C ASN A 8 -11.12 11.73 6.58
N LYS A 9 -12.10 12.27 7.31
CA LYS A 9 -12.34 11.88 8.71
C LYS A 9 -12.53 10.36 8.87
N ALA A 10 -13.37 9.74 8.05
CA ALA A 10 -13.60 8.29 8.10
C ALA A 10 -12.34 7.46 7.77
N PHE A 11 -11.43 8.00 6.94
CA PHE A 11 -10.13 7.37 6.69
C PHE A 11 -9.25 7.44 7.94
N LEU A 12 -9.15 8.61 8.57
CA LEU A 12 -8.36 8.81 9.79
C LEU A 12 -8.90 7.98 10.97
N ASP A 13 -10.21 7.87 11.09
CA ASP A 13 -10.87 7.02 12.10
C ASP A 13 -10.51 5.54 11.87
N MET A 14 -10.53 5.05 10.61
CA MET A 14 -10.07 3.70 10.25
C MET A 14 -8.57 3.49 10.57
N VAL A 15 -7.70 4.44 10.21
CA VAL A 15 -6.26 4.39 10.55
C VAL A 15 -6.08 4.30 12.08
N GLY A 16 -6.81 5.11 12.83
CA GLY A 16 -6.80 5.09 14.29
C GLY A 16 -7.24 3.74 14.85
N PHE A 17 -8.31 3.15 14.30
CA PHE A 17 -8.78 1.82 14.67
C PHE A 17 -7.69 0.76 14.44
N ILE A 18 -7.07 0.74 13.25
CA ILE A 18 -6.00 -0.22 12.91
C ILE A 18 -4.77 -0.05 13.80
N LYS A 19 -4.40 1.20 14.12
CA LYS A 19 -3.25 1.52 14.96
C LYS A 19 -3.44 1.09 16.42
N ASN A 20 -4.64 1.28 16.95
CA ASN A 20 -4.90 1.18 18.39
C ASN A 20 -5.48 -0.18 18.83
N ASN A 21 -5.78 -1.07 17.89
CA ASN A 21 -6.29 -2.42 18.18
C ASN A 21 -5.32 -3.50 17.71
N ASN A 22 -5.36 -4.66 18.35
CA ASN A 22 -4.54 -5.78 17.93
C ASN A 22 -5.11 -6.42 16.66
N MET A 23 -4.42 -6.25 15.53
CA MET A 23 -4.84 -6.83 14.25
C MET A 23 -4.69 -8.36 14.17
N SER A 24 -3.95 -8.99 15.09
CA SER A 24 -3.93 -10.46 15.16
C SER A 24 -5.23 -11.06 15.71
N ASP A 25 -6.12 -10.23 16.27
CA ASP A 25 -7.49 -10.61 16.63
C ASP A 25 -8.39 -10.58 15.40
N ILE A 26 -9.06 -11.69 15.11
CA ILE A 26 -9.93 -11.85 13.95
C ILE A 26 -11.10 -10.85 13.94
N ALA A 27 -11.67 -10.50 15.11
CA ALA A 27 -12.79 -9.57 15.17
C ALA A 27 -12.38 -8.14 14.77
N ASN A 28 -11.15 -7.75 15.13
CA ASN A 28 -10.59 -6.47 14.70
C ASN A 28 -10.29 -6.49 13.21
N TYR A 29 -9.67 -7.56 12.70
CA TYR A 29 -9.39 -7.72 11.28
C TYR A 29 -10.66 -7.69 10.42
N ASP A 30 -11.72 -8.40 10.82
CA ASP A 30 -13.02 -8.40 10.15
C ASP A 30 -13.67 -7.01 10.14
N SER A 31 -13.48 -6.24 11.21
CA SER A 31 -13.94 -4.85 11.27
C SER A 31 -13.19 -3.98 10.25
N VAL A 32 -11.87 -4.17 10.11
CA VAL A 32 -11.08 -3.49 9.08
C VAL A 32 -11.49 -3.90 7.68
N ASN A 33 -11.77 -5.19 7.43
CA ASN A 33 -12.21 -5.67 6.13
C ASN A 33 -13.57 -5.04 5.70
N LYS A 34 -14.39 -4.54 6.62
CA LYS A 34 -15.60 -3.76 6.29
C LYS A 34 -15.29 -2.32 5.87
N MET A 35 -14.15 -1.76 6.28
CA MET A 35 -13.75 -0.37 6.05
C MET A 35 -12.74 -0.21 4.91
N LEU A 36 -11.85 -1.19 4.74
CA LEU A 36 -10.73 -1.20 3.78
C LEU A 36 -10.89 -2.36 2.82
N ASP A 37 -10.69 -2.11 1.53
CA ASP A 37 -10.57 -3.17 0.54
C ASP A 37 -9.19 -3.81 0.67
N ILE A 38 -9.11 -4.89 1.44
CA ILE A 38 -7.86 -5.55 1.83
C ILE A 38 -7.06 -6.04 0.62
N GLU A 39 -7.73 -6.62 -0.36
CA GLU A 39 -7.09 -7.17 -1.56
C GLU A 39 -6.50 -6.04 -2.40
N ASN A 40 -7.26 -4.96 -2.62
CA ASN A 40 -6.78 -3.77 -3.31
C ASN A 40 -5.63 -3.08 -2.55
N PHE A 41 -5.70 -3.02 -1.22
CA PHE A 41 -4.63 -2.46 -0.39
C PHE A 41 -3.34 -3.28 -0.50
N ALA A 42 -3.44 -4.61 -0.46
CA ALA A 42 -2.30 -5.50 -0.66
C ALA A 42 -1.68 -5.30 -2.05
N ASP A 43 -2.50 -5.35 -3.11
CA ASP A 43 -2.04 -5.17 -4.48
C ASP A 43 -1.36 -3.80 -4.68
N TYR A 44 -1.90 -2.73 -4.09
CA TYR A 44 -1.30 -1.40 -4.15
C TYR A 44 0.13 -1.38 -3.57
N PHE A 45 0.31 -1.90 -2.35
CA PHE A 45 1.63 -1.96 -1.72
C PHE A 45 2.59 -2.91 -2.43
N ILE A 46 2.09 -4.03 -2.97
CA ILE A 46 2.91 -4.94 -3.78
C ILE A 46 3.43 -4.22 -5.03
N VAL A 47 2.57 -3.54 -5.78
CA VAL A 47 2.97 -2.80 -6.98
C VAL A 47 4.03 -1.75 -6.64
N GLU A 48 3.75 -0.85 -5.69
CA GLU A 48 4.64 0.27 -5.35
C GLU A 48 6.02 -0.20 -4.87
N THR A 49 6.06 -1.29 -4.08
CA THR A 49 7.32 -1.86 -3.61
C THR A 49 8.07 -2.64 -4.68
N TYR A 50 7.35 -3.35 -5.57
CA TYR A 50 7.95 -4.10 -6.67
C TYR A 50 8.60 -3.17 -7.69
N ILE A 51 7.88 -2.10 -8.10
CA ILE A 51 8.40 -1.15 -9.08
C ILE A 51 9.45 -0.21 -8.50
N ILE A 52 9.66 -0.23 -7.18
CA ILE A 52 10.60 0.66 -6.48
C ILE A 52 10.25 2.14 -6.79
N ASN A 53 9.02 2.56 -6.50
CA ASN A 53 8.63 3.96 -6.68
C ASN A 53 9.30 4.82 -5.60
N VAL A 54 10.35 5.56 -5.98
CA VAL A 54 11.16 6.33 -5.02
C VAL A 54 10.54 7.67 -4.63
N ASP A 55 9.48 8.12 -5.31
CA ASP A 55 8.72 9.34 -5.02
C ASP A 55 7.36 9.04 -4.38
N TRP A 56 7.31 8.02 -3.52
CA TRP A 56 6.06 7.55 -2.90
C TRP A 56 6.05 7.69 -1.38
N LEU A 57 6.80 6.82 -0.69
CA LEU A 57 6.66 6.64 0.76
C LEU A 57 8.02 6.46 1.41
N GLY A 58 8.38 7.33 2.37
CA GLY A 58 9.67 7.28 3.06
C GLY A 58 9.78 8.36 4.13
N SER A 59 10.85 9.17 4.10
CA SER A 59 10.98 10.34 4.98
C SER A 59 9.89 11.39 4.75
N TYR A 60 9.25 11.34 3.59
CA TYR A 60 8.09 12.13 3.19
C TYR A 60 7.02 11.22 2.60
N THR A 61 5.88 11.78 2.21
CA THR A 61 4.74 11.04 1.67
C THR A 61 4.20 11.77 0.46
N ASN A 62 4.24 11.12 -0.69
CA ASN A 62 3.84 11.65 -1.99
C ASN A 62 3.10 10.57 -2.82
N ASN A 63 2.48 10.96 -3.93
CA ASN A 63 1.90 10.07 -4.95
C ASN A 63 0.90 9.00 -4.45
N ILE A 64 0.27 9.23 -3.29
CA ILE A 64 -0.80 8.40 -2.76
C ILE A 64 -2.17 8.99 -3.11
N LYS A 65 -3.03 8.19 -3.75
CA LYS A 65 -4.45 8.49 -3.94
C LYS A 65 -5.30 7.36 -3.37
N TYR A 66 -6.36 7.73 -2.66
CA TYR A 66 -7.34 6.79 -2.15
C TYR A 66 -8.74 7.42 -2.17
N TRP A 67 -9.75 6.57 -2.27
CA TRP A 67 -11.14 7.00 -2.40
C TRP A 67 -12.09 5.97 -1.77
N ARG A 68 -13.33 6.40 -1.52
CA ARG A 68 -14.47 5.54 -1.21
C ARG A 68 -15.75 6.19 -1.71
N THR A 69 -16.80 5.41 -1.90
CA THR A 69 -18.16 5.98 -2.04
C THR A 69 -18.66 6.44 -0.68
N ASN A 70 -19.46 7.51 -0.64
CA ASN A 70 -20.06 8.00 0.60
C ASN A 70 -21.53 7.58 0.78
N ASN A 71 -22.27 7.33 -0.31
CA ASN A 71 -23.67 6.93 -0.25
C ASN A 71 -24.01 5.85 -1.31
N PRO A 72 -24.14 4.58 -0.89
CA PRO A 72 -23.80 4.05 0.43
C PRO A 72 -22.28 4.14 0.69
N ALA A 73 -21.89 4.14 1.97
CA ALA A 73 -20.49 4.13 2.34
C ALA A 73 -19.82 2.83 1.87
N GLY A 74 -18.83 2.96 1.00
CA GLY A 74 -18.03 1.84 0.50
C GLY A 74 -16.72 1.67 1.28
N LYS A 75 -15.98 0.62 0.90
CA LYS A 75 -14.61 0.41 1.41
C LYS A 75 -13.65 1.45 0.82
N TRP A 76 -12.65 1.84 1.61
CA TRP A 76 -11.51 2.60 1.11
C TRP A 76 -10.69 1.77 0.15
N ARG A 77 -10.34 2.38 -0.99
CA ARG A 77 -9.52 1.81 -2.05
C ARG A 77 -8.39 2.75 -2.40
N TYR A 78 -7.24 2.18 -2.70
CA TYR A 78 -6.07 2.88 -3.21
C TYR A 78 -6.08 2.86 -4.73
N MET A 79 -5.59 3.94 -5.30
CA MET A 79 -5.39 4.12 -6.72
C MET A 79 -3.90 4.33 -6.96
N LEU A 80 -3.33 3.52 -7.85
CA LEU A 80 -1.96 3.72 -8.31
C LEU A 80 -1.89 5.07 -9.04
N TRP A 81 -0.93 5.91 -8.65
CA TRP A 81 -0.79 7.26 -9.16
C TRP A 81 0.68 7.59 -9.28
N ASP A 82 1.06 8.22 -10.39
CA ASP A 82 2.39 8.79 -10.67
C ASP A 82 3.59 7.88 -10.31
N THR A 83 3.96 7.04 -11.27
CA THR A 83 5.00 6.01 -11.14
C THR A 83 6.18 6.23 -12.08
N ASP A 84 6.39 7.46 -12.56
CA ASP A 84 7.43 7.76 -13.54
C ASP A 84 8.86 7.69 -12.97
N LEU A 85 9.01 7.82 -11.64
CA LEU A 85 10.23 7.59 -10.86
C LEU A 85 10.27 6.17 -10.28
N SER A 86 9.96 5.18 -11.11
CA SER A 86 10.05 3.76 -10.77
C SER A 86 10.98 3.00 -11.73
N LEU A 87 11.18 1.71 -11.47
CA LEU A 87 11.90 0.75 -12.31
C LEU A 87 13.32 1.21 -12.70
N GLY A 88 14.06 1.78 -11.75
CA GLY A 88 15.47 2.11 -11.95
C GLY A 88 15.75 3.32 -12.83
N ARG A 89 14.81 4.28 -12.96
CA ARG A 89 15.06 5.54 -13.69
C ARG A 89 16.30 6.24 -13.11
N SER A 90 17.38 6.22 -13.90
CA SER A 90 18.80 6.15 -13.48
C SER A 90 19.37 7.31 -12.67
N ASN A 91 18.61 8.38 -12.45
CA ASN A 91 19.14 9.62 -11.87
C ASN A 91 18.64 9.87 -10.45
N VAL A 92 17.87 8.94 -9.87
CA VAL A 92 17.45 9.01 -8.46
C VAL A 92 18.23 7.97 -7.65
N ALA A 93 18.93 8.42 -6.60
CA ALA A 93 19.71 7.53 -5.74
C ALA A 93 18.82 6.43 -5.12
N GLY A 94 19.24 5.17 -5.25
CA GLY A 94 18.52 4.01 -4.70
C GLY A 94 17.42 3.44 -5.60
N ALA A 95 17.20 3.97 -6.81
CA ALA A 95 16.13 3.55 -7.72
C ALA A 95 16.21 2.08 -8.20
N ASP A 96 17.34 1.40 -8.03
CA ASP A 96 17.59 0.03 -8.49
C ASP A 96 17.86 -0.99 -7.37
N THR A 97 18.13 -0.52 -6.14
CA THR A 97 18.63 -1.37 -5.04
C THR A 97 17.88 -1.15 -3.72
N ALA A 98 16.95 -0.20 -3.64
CA ALA A 98 16.26 0.10 -2.40
C ALA A 98 15.28 -1.02 -1.99
N ASN A 99 15.33 -1.40 -0.71
CA ASN A 99 14.32 -2.27 -0.11
C ASN A 99 13.06 -1.47 0.24
N MET A 100 12.22 -1.20 -0.77
CA MET A 100 11.00 -0.41 -0.60
C MET A 100 10.00 -1.04 0.36
N LEU A 101 9.94 -2.38 0.46
CA LEU A 101 9.06 -3.02 1.45
C LEU A 101 9.51 -2.69 2.87
N ASN A 102 10.81 -2.76 3.18
CA ASN A 102 11.33 -2.36 4.48
C ASN A 102 11.04 -0.87 4.75
N GLN A 103 11.21 0.01 3.76
CA GLN A 103 10.89 1.43 3.89
C GLN A 103 9.39 1.66 4.16
N ALA A 104 8.51 0.90 3.50
CA ALA A 104 7.06 1.01 3.68
C ALA A 104 6.60 0.59 5.09
N ILE A 105 7.22 -0.43 5.70
CA ILE A 105 6.84 -0.91 7.05
C ILE A 105 7.65 -0.26 8.19
N ASN A 106 8.80 0.35 7.87
CA ASN A 106 9.68 1.04 8.82
C ASN A 106 10.09 2.43 8.26
N PRO A 107 9.14 3.34 8.03
CA PRO A 107 9.47 4.66 7.50
C PRO A 107 10.24 5.49 8.54
N PRO A 108 11.17 6.38 8.11
CA PRO A 108 11.89 7.28 9.01
C PRO A 108 10.96 8.26 9.77
N THR A 109 9.80 8.57 9.19
CA THR A 109 8.78 9.44 9.79
C THR A 109 7.45 8.69 9.90
N GLY A 110 6.67 9.00 10.95
CA GLY A 110 5.39 8.34 11.19
C GLY A 110 4.41 8.59 10.04
N ASN A 111 3.96 7.52 9.38
CA ASN A 111 3.06 7.58 8.23
C ASN A 111 1.82 6.68 8.44
N PRO A 112 0.59 7.18 8.19
CA PRO A 112 -0.63 6.40 8.41
C PRO A 112 -0.73 5.14 7.54
N HIS A 113 -0.28 5.19 6.29
CA HIS A 113 -0.28 4.08 5.34
C HIS A 113 0.71 2.98 5.76
N SER A 114 1.90 3.39 6.18
CA SER A 114 2.90 2.48 6.77
C SER A 114 2.42 1.82 8.05
N ILE A 115 1.77 2.58 8.94
CA ILE A 115 1.17 2.05 10.16
C ILE A 115 0.11 1.01 9.82
N MET A 116 -0.78 1.30 8.85
CA MET A 116 -1.78 0.35 8.40
C MET A 116 -1.16 -0.95 7.90
N LEU A 117 -0.19 -0.88 6.98
CA LEU A 117 0.46 -2.08 6.44
C LEU A 117 1.16 -2.87 7.55
N LYS A 118 1.96 -2.19 8.38
CA LYS A 118 2.70 -2.83 9.48
C LYS A 118 1.76 -3.52 10.48
N SER A 119 0.67 -2.86 10.85
CA SER A 119 -0.32 -3.43 11.77
C SER A 119 -1.03 -4.63 11.13
N LEU A 120 -1.47 -4.54 9.88
CA LEU A 120 -2.16 -5.63 9.19
C LEU A 120 -1.25 -6.85 8.98
N LEU A 121 0.05 -6.66 8.76
CA LEU A 121 1.02 -7.75 8.67
C LEU A 121 1.19 -8.56 9.98
N ASN A 122 0.66 -8.09 11.11
CA ASN A 122 0.59 -8.88 12.34
C ASN A 122 -0.58 -9.88 12.34
N ASN A 123 -1.55 -9.74 11.43
CA ASN A 123 -2.60 -10.73 11.21
C ASN A 123 -2.06 -11.84 10.30
N ILE A 124 -2.16 -13.10 10.75
CA ILE A 124 -1.59 -14.23 9.99
C ILE A 124 -2.30 -14.46 8.66
N GLU A 125 -3.61 -14.22 8.56
CA GLU A 125 -4.37 -14.38 7.32
C GLU A 125 -3.95 -13.33 6.30
N PHE A 126 -3.90 -12.05 6.70
CA PHE A 126 -3.43 -10.98 5.83
C PHE A 126 -1.97 -11.18 5.42
N LYS A 127 -1.11 -11.59 6.35
CA LYS A 127 0.31 -11.81 6.05
C LYS A 127 0.51 -12.93 5.02
N ASN A 128 -0.18 -14.05 5.19
CA ASN A 128 -0.13 -15.15 4.23
C ASN A 128 -0.67 -14.70 2.86
N TYR A 129 -1.83 -14.05 2.84
CA TYR A 129 -2.41 -13.50 1.62
C TYR A 129 -1.45 -12.54 0.91
N PHE A 130 -0.82 -11.60 1.64
CA PHE A 130 0.12 -10.64 1.08
C PHE A 130 1.32 -11.32 0.44
N VAL A 131 1.92 -12.31 1.13
CA VAL A 131 3.07 -13.07 0.62
C VAL A 131 2.70 -13.89 -0.61
N ASP A 132 1.60 -14.64 -0.55
CA ASP A 132 1.13 -15.47 -1.65
C ASP A 132 0.80 -14.62 -2.88
N ARG A 133 0.08 -13.51 -2.67
CA ARG A 133 -0.26 -12.58 -3.74
C ARG A 133 0.98 -11.94 -4.38
N TYR A 134 1.98 -11.57 -3.57
CA TYR A 134 3.25 -11.05 -4.08
C TYR A 134 3.95 -12.10 -4.96
N CYS A 135 4.05 -13.33 -4.46
CA CYS A 135 4.62 -14.45 -5.21
C CYS A 135 3.87 -14.72 -6.52
N ASP A 136 2.54 -14.70 -6.50
CA ASP A 136 1.71 -14.89 -7.70
C ASP A 136 2.00 -13.81 -8.75
N LEU A 137 2.06 -12.54 -8.34
CA LEU A 137 2.36 -11.44 -9.25
C LEU A 137 3.77 -11.56 -9.84
N LEU A 138 4.78 -11.89 -9.02
CA LEU A 138 6.15 -12.18 -9.49
C LEU A 138 6.19 -13.34 -10.49
N ASN A 139 5.40 -14.38 -10.23
CA ASN A 139 5.34 -15.58 -11.07
C ASN A 139 4.43 -15.41 -12.29
N THR A 140 3.77 -14.27 -12.49
CA THR A 140 2.83 -14.06 -13.61
C THR A 140 3.07 -12.72 -14.33
N ILE A 141 2.53 -11.62 -13.78
CA ILE A 141 2.50 -10.29 -14.40
C ILE A 141 3.89 -9.65 -14.38
N TYR A 142 4.64 -9.87 -13.30
CA TYR A 142 5.90 -9.20 -13.02
C TYR A 142 7.14 -9.96 -13.49
N ARG A 143 6.96 -10.91 -14.41
CA ARG A 143 8.11 -11.58 -15.00
C ARG A 143 8.90 -10.59 -15.87
N PRO A 144 10.25 -10.54 -15.77
CA PRO A 144 11.06 -9.54 -16.48
C PRO A 144 10.79 -9.47 -17.99
N TYR A 145 10.46 -10.60 -18.63
CA TYR A 145 10.18 -10.63 -20.07
C TYR A 145 8.88 -9.90 -20.47
N LYS A 146 7.96 -9.66 -19.53
CA LYS A 146 6.72 -8.88 -19.76
C LYS A 146 6.98 -7.37 -19.81
N PHE A 147 8.11 -6.91 -19.27
CA PHE A 147 8.54 -5.50 -19.28
C PHE A 147 9.55 -5.20 -20.38
N LYS A 148 9.85 -6.16 -21.26
CA LYS A 148 10.67 -5.89 -22.45
C LYS A 148 9.98 -4.84 -23.30
N LYS A 149 10.79 -3.95 -23.88
CA LYS A 149 10.36 -2.93 -24.83
C LYS A 149 9.44 -3.58 -25.87
N LYS A 150 8.20 -3.09 -25.99
CA LYS A 150 7.37 -3.45 -27.14
C LYS A 150 8.14 -2.96 -28.37
N ALA A 151 8.41 -3.87 -29.30
CA ALA A 151 9.04 -3.57 -30.58
C ALA A 151 8.23 -2.55 -31.36
#